data_AF-A0A661TRV0-F1
#
_entry.id   AF-A0A661TRV0-F1
#
_cell.length_a   1.000
_cell.length_b   1.000
_cell.length_c   1.000
_cell.angle_alpha   90.00
_cell.angle_beta   90.00
_cell.angle_gamma   90.00
#
_symmetry.space_group_name_H-M   'P 1'
#
loop_
_entity.id
_entity.type
_entity.pdbx_description
1 polymer ?
#
loop_
_entity_poly.entity_id
_entity_poly.type
_entity_poly.pdbx_seq_one_letter_code
_entity_poly.pdbx_strand_id
1 'polypeptide(L)'
;MIYKKAFFFVFMANVNNIDNRILAYPNIVNDGEERGAARELRENKNRARNGVEESASEEENLSLRQRVFAFKRAMKKNEDKGEGIKAKAEAPIKMGTNYLLRGAWINLLPSWGFSLIWINIHVFMRFVIPEIFCKLGREWMPKSAQAAGPGETASKTIGIGEVIALFFLDLIAWVFIFSAFALVVMIVDFLSA
;
A
#
# COMPACT_ATOMS: atom_id res chain seq x y z
N MET A 1 12.85 33.73 -12.06
CA MET A 1 12.72 33.63 -10.58
C MET A 1 11.30 33.89 -10.03
N ILE A 2 10.31 34.17 -10.89
CA ILE A 2 8.94 34.56 -10.48
C ILE A 2 8.04 33.34 -10.20
N TYR A 3 8.26 32.22 -10.87
CA TYR A 3 7.41 31.02 -10.76
C TYR A 3 7.52 30.25 -9.43
N LYS A 4 8.61 30.40 -8.66
CA LYS A 4 8.76 29.74 -7.35
C LYS A 4 7.86 30.35 -6.26
N LYS A 5 7.57 31.67 -6.33
CA LYS A 5 6.73 32.34 -5.31
C LYS A 5 5.24 32.00 -5.48
N ALA A 6 4.77 31.82 -6.71
CA ALA A 6 3.37 31.46 -6.97
C ALA A 6 3.02 30.06 -6.46
N PHE A 7 3.93 29.08 -6.61
CA PHE A 7 3.69 27.72 -6.15
C PHE A 7 3.65 27.61 -4.61
N PHE A 8 4.48 28.38 -3.91
CA PHE A 8 4.50 28.38 -2.44
C PHE A 8 3.24 29.00 -1.83
N PHE A 9 2.66 30.01 -2.49
CA PHE A 9 1.44 30.68 -2.01
C PHE A 9 0.18 29.82 -2.19
N VAL A 10 0.09 29.07 -3.29
CA VAL A 10 -1.02 28.12 -3.53
C VAL A 10 -0.95 26.94 -2.56
N PHE A 11 0.25 26.48 -2.20
CA PHE A 11 0.42 25.39 -1.24
C PHE A 11 0.04 25.80 0.19
N MET A 12 0.43 27.00 0.64
CA MET A 12 0.06 27.55 1.96
C MET A 12 -1.45 27.82 2.09
N ALA A 13 -2.12 28.29 1.04
CA ALA A 13 -3.56 28.54 1.06
C ALA A 13 -4.39 27.26 1.18
N ASN A 14 -3.87 26.12 0.72
CA ASN A 14 -4.59 24.84 0.78
C ASN A 14 -4.47 24.15 2.15
N VAL A 15 -3.36 24.35 2.88
CA VAL A 15 -3.17 23.78 4.23
C VAL A 15 -4.15 24.40 5.24
N ASN A 16 -4.38 25.71 5.19
CA ASN A 16 -5.31 26.40 6.10
C ASN A 16 -6.80 26.01 5.91
N ASN A 17 -7.16 25.39 4.78
CA ASN A 17 -8.54 24.94 4.53
C ASN A 17 -8.80 23.53 5.10
N ILE A 18 -7.75 22.75 5.36
CA ILE A 18 -7.87 21.39 5.91
C ILE A 18 -8.14 21.45 7.42
N ASP A 19 -7.46 22.35 8.14
CA ASP A 19 -7.61 22.49 9.60
C ASP A 19 -9.00 22.99 10.01
N ASN A 20 -9.61 23.88 9.21
CA ASN A 20 -10.97 24.36 9.45
C ASN A 20 -12.05 23.30 9.19
N ARG A 21 -11.79 22.29 8.34
CA ARG A 21 -12.74 21.19 8.11
C ARG A 21 -12.68 20.13 9.21
N ILE A 22 -11.56 20.01 9.92
CA ILE A 22 -11.42 19.08 11.05
C ILE A 22 -12.09 19.65 12.31
N LEU A 23 -12.05 20.97 12.51
CA LEU A 23 -12.70 21.64 13.64
C LEU A 23 -14.22 21.86 13.45
N ALA A 24 -14.74 21.69 12.22
CA ALA A 24 -16.16 21.86 11.91
C ALA A 24 -16.97 20.55 11.93
N TYR A 25 -16.39 19.43 12.38
CA TYR A 25 -17.17 18.24 12.72
C TYR A 25 -17.62 18.33 14.18
N PRO A 26 -18.89 18.68 14.46
CA PRO A 26 -19.43 18.46 15.78
C PRO A 26 -19.31 16.97 16.10
N ASN A 27 -19.00 16.71 17.35
CA ASN A 27 -18.88 15.40 17.96
C ASN A 27 -20.24 14.69 17.91
N ILE A 28 -20.65 14.17 16.73
CA ILE A 28 -21.85 13.35 16.55
C ILE A 28 -21.47 11.91 16.90
N VAL A 29 -21.12 11.68 18.17
CA VAL A 29 -21.29 10.36 18.78
C VAL A 29 -22.76 10.32 19.18
N ASN A 30 -23.60 9.98 18.21
CA ASN A 30 -25.02 9.81 18.42
C ASN A 30 -25.20 8.45 19.10
N ASP A 31 -25.26 8.46 20.43
CA ASP A 31 -25.41 7.30 21.32
C ASP A 31 -26.65 6.42 20.96
N GLY A 32 -27.54 6.93 20.09
CA GLY A 32 -28.68 6.22 19.51
C GLY A 32 -28.33 5.25 18.36
N GLU A 33 -27.32 5.54 17.52
CA GLU A 33 -26.97 4.66 16.38
C GLU A 33 -26.23 3.40 16.84
N GLU A 34 -25.36 3.50 17.86
CA GLU A 34 -24.70 2.32 18.45
C GLU A 34 -25.71 1.37 19.13
N ARG A 35 -26.75 1.92 19.76
CA ARG A 35 -27.84 1.11 20.34
C ARG A 35 -28.68 0.42 19.27
N GLY A 36 -28.88 1.06 18.11
CA GLY A 36 -29.54 0.47 16.95
C GLY A 36 -28.72 -0.70 16.37
N ALA A 37 -27.44 -0.48 16.11
CA ALA A 37 -26.55 -1.51 15.56
C ALA A 37 -26.37 -2.71 16.51
N ALA A 38 -26.28 -2.47 17.82
CA ALA A 38 -26.21 -3.53 18.82
C ALA A 38 -27.51 -4.36 18.92
N ARG A 39 -28.67 -3.72 18.70
CA ARG A 39 -29.98 -4.38 18.70
C ARG A 39 -30.17 -5.23 17.45
N GLU A 40 -29.80 -4.73 16.28
CA GLU A 40 -29.82 -5.51 15.03
C GLU A 40 -28.87 -6.72 15.08
N LEU A 41 -27.69 -6.58 15.68
CA LEU A 41 -26.75 -7.69 15.88
C LEU A 41 -27.31 -8.79 16.79
N ARG A 42 -28.03 -8.41 17.87
CA ARG A 42 -28.70 -9.38 18.75
C ARG A 42 -29.87 -10.06 18.07
N GLU A 43 -30.65 -9.34 17.28
CA GLU A 43 -31.81 -9.87 16.57
C GLU A 43 -31.39 -10.81 15.43
N ASN A 44 -30.34 -10.47 14.69
CA ASN A 44 -29.76 -11.33 13.67
C ASN A 44 -29.10 -12.59 14.28
N LYS A 45 -28.44 -12.47 15.45
CA LYS A 45 -27.90 -13.62 16.18
C LYS A 45 -28.99 -14.57 16.68
N ASN A 46 -30.13 -14.04 17.12
CA ASN A 46 -31.28 -14.86 17.52
C ASN A 46 -31.99 -15.51 16.33
N ARG A 47 -32.10 -14.82 15.18
CA ARG A 47 -32.59 -15.44 13.92
C ARG A 47 -31.67 -16.54 13.41
N ALA A 48 -30.35 -16.34 13.49
CA ALA A 48 -29.37 -17.37 13.13
C ALA A 48 -29.44 -18.59 14.06
N ARG A 49 -29.73 -18.39 15.36
CA ARG A 49 -29.88 -19.48 16.32
C ARG A 49 -31.19 -20.26 16.12
N ASN A 50 -32.31 -19.56 15.88
CA ASN A 50 -33.61 -20.20 15.64
C ASN A 50 -33.67 -20.88 14.26
N GLY A 51 -32.98 -20.36 13.23
CA GLY A 51 -32.86 -21.03 11.93
C GLY A 51 -31.97 -22.28 11.93
N VAL A 52 -31.17 -22.50 12.98
CA VAL A 52 -30.36 -23.71 13.16
C VAL A 52 -31.17 -24.85 13.81
N GLU A 53 -32.23 -24.53 14.57
CA GLU A 53 -33.11 -25.56 15.15
C GLU A 53 -34.12 -26.13 14.13
N GLU A 54 -34.53 -25.35 13.12
CA GLU A 54 -35.42 -25.81 12.05
C GLU A 54 -34.69 -26.52 10.90
N SER A 55 -33.36 -26.40 10.83
CA SER A 55 -32.51 -27.06 9.81
C SER A 55 -31.73 -28.27 10.34
N ALA A 56 -31.99 -28.70 11.58
CA ALA A 56 -31.43 -29.93 12.13
C ALA A 56 -32.18 -31.20 11.70
N SER A 57 -33.39 -31.07 11.14
CA SER A 57 -34.22 -32.20 10.68
C SER A 57 -34.13 -32.49 9.17
N GLU A 58 -33.42 -31.69 8.38
CA GLU A 58 -33.21 -31.91 6.93
C GLU A 58 -31.76 -32.30 6.56
N GLU A 59 -30.82 -32.31 7.51
CA GLU A 59 -29.40 -32.61 7.25
C GLU A 59 -29.04 -34.10 7.19
N GLU A 60 -30.01 -35.02 7.25
CA GLU A 60 -29.73 -36.46 7.32
C GLU A 60 -29.50 -37.14 5.94
N ASN A 61 -29.70 -36.43 4.82
CA ASN A 61 -29.56 -37.01 3.46
C ASN A 61 -28.59 -36.27 2.53
N LEU A 62 -27.59 -35.56 3.08
CA LEU A 62 -26.56 -34.94 2.25
C LEU A 62 -25.27 -35.77 2.25
N SER A 63 -24.87 -36.19 1.05
CA SER A 63 -23.62 -36.93 0.79
C SER A 63 -22.42 -36.26 1.44
N LEU A 64 -21.57 -37.04 2.11
CA LEU A 64 -20.32 -36.59 2.75
C LEU A 64 -19.47 -35.69 1.83
N ARG A 65 -19.54 -35.89 0.51
CA ARG A 65 -18.83 -35.06 -0.48
C ARG A 65 -19.35 -33.63 -0.52
N GLN A 66 -20.66 -33.41 -0.43
CA GLN A 66 -21.26 -32.07 -0.41
C GLN A 66 -20.87 -31.28 0.85
N ARG A 67 -20.81 -31.95 2.01
CA ARG A 67 -20.31 -31.34 3.26
C ARG A 67 -18.86 -30.87 3.13
N VAL A 68 -17.99 -31.68 2.51
CA VAL A 68 -16.59 -31.29 2.27
C VAL A 68 -16.49 -30.08 1.34
N PHE A 69 -17.28 -30.01 0.27
CA PHE A 69 -17.27 -28.84 -0.63
C PHE A 69 -17.82 -27.57 0.02
N ALA A 70 -18.88 -27.67 0.83
CA ALA A 70 -19.42 -26.54 1.58
C ALA A 70 -18.43 -26.03 2.63
N PHE A 71 -17.79 -26.94 3.37
CA PHE A 71 -16.77 -26.61 4.35
C PHE A 71 -15.54 -25.95 3.72
N LYS A 72 -15.07 -26.47 2.56
CA LYS A 72 -13.94 -25.89 1.82
C LYS A 72 -14.25 -24.48 1.29
N ARG A 73 -15.49 -24.22 0.86
CA ARG A 73 -15.95 -22.88 0.46
C ARG A 73 -16.06 -21.93 1.66
N ALA A 74 -16.51 -22.42 2.81
CA ALA A 74 -16.59 -21.63 4.03
C ALA A 74 -15.21 -21.26 4.59
N MET A 75 -14.23 -22.18 4.54
CA MET A 75 -12.84 -21.88 4.90
C MET A 75 -12.24 -20.81 3.99
N LYS A 76 -12.40 -20.94 2.67
CA LYS A 76 -11.87 -19.95 1.72
C LYS A 76 -12.44 -18.54 1.94
N LYS A 77 -13.72 -18.44 2.29
CA LYS A 77 -14.39 -17.17 2.60
C LYS A 77 -13.93 -16.54 3.92
N ASN A 78 -13.40 -17.33 4.85
CA ASN A 78 -12.88 -16.85 6.13
C ASN A 78 -11.40 -16.44 6.05
N GLU A 79 -10.60 -17.08 5.19
CA GLU A 79 -9.25 -16.60 4.82
C GLU A 79 -9.31 -15.18 4.24
N ASP A 80 -10.20 -14.94 3.27
CA ASP A 80 -10.37 -13.63 2.63
C ASP A 80 -10.81 -12.52 3.62
N LYS A 81 -11.52 -12.89 4.69
CA LYS A 81 -11.98 -11.95 5.74
C LYS A 81 -10.91 -11.65 6.78
N GLY A 82 -10.02 -12.60 7.07
CA GLY A 82 -8.89 -12.40 7.98
C GLY A 82 -7.87 -11.40 7.45
N GLU A 83 -7.63 -11.41 6.13
CA GLU A 83 -6.78 -10.41 5.46
C GLU A 83 -7.38 -9.00 5.48
N GLY A 84 -8.71 -8.89 5.38
CA GLY A 84 -9.42 -7.61 5.38
C GLY A 84 -9.33 -6.81 6.68
N ILE A 85 -9.05 -7.46 7.82
CA ILE A 85 -8.92 -6.79 9.13
C ILE A 85 -7.47 -6.32 9.34
N LYS A 86 -6.46 -7.12 8.96
CA LYS A 86 -5.05 -6.68 8.95
C LYS A 86 -4.79 -5.56 7.95
N ALA A 87 -5.45 -5.61 6.78
CA ALA A 87 -5.38 -4.58 5.76
C ALA A 87 -5.85 -3.20 6.23
N LYS A 88 -6.77 -3.12 7.20
CA LYS A 88 -7.31 -1.83 7.70
C LYS A 88 -6.37 -1.11 8.68
N ALA A 89 -5.57 -1.83 9.45
CA ALA A 89 -4.58 -1.24 10.36
C ALA A 89 -3.24 -0.95 9.68
N GLU A 90 -2.88 -1.71 8.64
CA GLU A 90 -1.66 -1.53 7.85
C GLU A 90 -1.78 -0.45 6.76
N ALA A 91 -3.00 -0.06 6.41
CA ALA A 91 -3.29 0.94 5.38
C ALA A 91 -2.58 2.30 5.55
N PRO A 92 -2.53 2.94 6.74
CA PRO A 92 -1.92 4.27 6.86
C PRO A 92 -0.40 4.22 6.71
N ILE A 93 0.27 3.21 7.28
CA ILE A 93 1.73 3.09 7.21
C ILE A 93 2.16 2.76 5.77
N LYS A 94 1.46 1.84 5.11
CA LYS A 94 1.66 1.53 3.68
C LYS A 94 1.45 2.75 2.78
N MET A 95 0.48 3.60 3.12
CA MET A 95 0.22 4.84 2.38
C MET A 95 1.36 5.85 2.55
N GLY A 96 1.95 5.95 3.74
CA GLY A 96 3.12 6.79 4.00
C GLY A 96 4.36 6.34 3.23
N THR A 97 4.69 5.05 3.26
CA THR A 97 5.85 4.52 2.52
C THR A 97 5.67 4.65 1.00
N ASN A 98 4.44 4.57 0.51
CA ASN A 98 4.11 4.80 -0.90
C ASN A 98 4.34 6.27 -1.31
N TYR A 99 3.92 7.24 -0.49
CA TYR A 99 4.16 8.65 -0.76
C TYR A 99 5.68 8.99 -0.77
N LEU A 100 6.44 8.44 0.19
CA LEU A 100 7.89 8.61 0.25
C LEU A 100 8.58 8.00 -0.97
N LEU A 101 8.19 6.78 -1.38
CA LEU A 101 8.76 6.12 -2.56
C LEU A 101 8.49 6.94 -3.83
N ARG A 102 7.27 7.44 -4.01
CA ARG A 102 6.92 8.33 -5.13
C ARG A 102 7.72 9.62 -5.10
N GLY A 103 7.90 10.20 -3.91
CA GLY A 103 8.75 11.37 -3.72
C GLY A 103 10.21 11.11 -4.08
N ALA A 104 10.74 9.93 -3.74
CA ALA A 104 12.10 9.53 -4.06
C ALA A 104 12.33 9.38 -5.57
N TRP A 105 11.36 8.82 -6.31
CA TRP A 105 11.38 8.76 -7.77
C TRP A 105 11.40 10.16 -8.41
N ILE A 106 10.55 11.07 -7.94
CA ILE A 106 10.50 12.44 -8.48
C ILE A 106 11.80 13.20 -8.16
N ASN A 107 12.37 12.97 -6.98
CA ASN A 107 13.61 13.62 -6.55
C ASN A 107 14.89 12.90 -7.01
N LEU A 108 14.78 11.86 -7.84
CA LEU A 108 15.93 11.09 -8.33
C LEU A 108 16.96 11.94 -9.06
N LEU A 109 16.50 12.71 -10.04
CA LEU A 109 17.33 13.63 -10.81
C LEU A 109 17.87 14.81 -9.97
N PRO A 110 17.05 15.59 -9.25
CA PRO A 110 17.54 16.77 -8.53
C PRO A 110 18.42 16.43 -7.32
N SER A 111 18.32 15.22 -6.77
CA SER A 111 19.18 14.77 -5.65
C SER A 111 20.51 14.17 -6.10
N TRP A 112 20.86 14.25 -7.40
CA TRP A 112 22.09 13.67 -7.96
C TRP A 112 22.19 12.16 -7.68
N GLY A 113 21.06 11.45 -7.65
CA GLY A 113 21.02 10.02 -7.35
C GLY A 113 21.07 9.66 -5.86
N PHE A 114 21.06 10.62 -4.92
CA PHE A 114 21.03 10.27 -3.50
C PHE A 114 19.72 9.57 -3.09
N SER A 115 18.60 9.93 -3.72
CA SER A 115 17.33 9.22 -3.48
C SER A 115 17.32 7.79 -4.01
N LEU A 116 18.28 7.41 -4.86
CA LEU A 116 18.46 6.05 -5.36
C LEU A 116 18.85 5.10 -4.22
N ILE A 117 19.64 5.57 -3.26
CA ILE A 117 19.96 4.85 -2.02
C ILE A 117 18.67 4.56 -1.23
N TRP A 118 17.77 5.54 -1.12
CA TRP A 118 16.49 5.36 -0.44
C TRP A 118 15.61 4.34 -1.15
N ILE A 119 15.53 4.38 -2.49
CA ILE A 119 14.75 3.40 -3.26
C ILE A 119 15.32 1.99 -3.04
N ASN A 120 16.64 1.82 -3.02
CA ASN A 120 17.28 0.55 -2.71
C ASN A 120 16.98 0.06 -1.29
N ILE A 121 17.01 0.95 -0.29
CA ILE A 121 16.60 0.61 1.09
C ILE A 121 15.14 0.18 1.12
N HIS A 122 14.24 0.88 0.41
CA HIS A 122 12.82 0.51 0.32
C HIS A 122 12.62 -0.89 -0.29
N VAL A 123 13.36 -1.21 -1.36
CA VAL A 123 13.34 -2.54 -1.98
C VAL A 123 13.85 -3.60 -1.00
N PHE A 124 14.95 -3.34 -0.31
CA PHE A 124 15.52 -4.24 0.70
C PHE A 124 14.57 -4.46 1.87
N MET A 125 14.00 -3.38 2.42
CA MET A 125 13.06 -3.45 3.53
C MET A 125 11.76 -4.17 3.15
N ARG A 126 11.38 -4.18 1.88
CA ARG A 126 10.27 -5.03 1.40
C ARG A 126 10.59 -6.51 1.49
N PHE A 127 11.85 -6.93 1.33
CA PHE A 127 12.25 -8.32 1.55
C PHE A 127 12.25 -8.70 3.03
N VAL A 128 12.61 -7.75 3.91
CA VAL A 128 12.66 -8.00 5.37
C VAL A 128 11.27 -7.92 6.02
N ILE A 129 10.49 -6.87 5.68
CA ILE A 129 9.17 -6.58 6.29
C ILE A 129 8.16 -6.22 5.19
N PRO A 130 7.60 -7.20 4.47
CA PRO A 130 6.66 -6.95 3.37
C PRO A 130 5.34 -6.31 3.81
N GLU A 131 5.03 -6.33 5.11
CA GLU A 131 3.81 -5.76 5.69
C GLU A 131 3.83 -4.24 5.77
N ILE A 132 4.99 -3.59 5.78
CA ILE A 132 5.11 -2.13 5.93
C ILE A 132 5.36 -1.46 4.57
N PHE A 133 6.01 -2.18 3.66
CA PHE A 133 6.49 -1.65 2.40
C PHE A 133 5.57 -2.01 1.24
N CYS A 134 5.11 -0.99 0.51
CA CYS A 134 4.34 -1.20 -0.71
C CYS A 134 5.17 -1.89 -1.78
N LYS A 135 4.49 -2.66 -2.64
CA LYS A 135 5.10 -3.17 -3.87
C LYS A 135 5.41 -1.99 -4.77
N LEU A 136 6.61 -1.99 -5.34
CA LEU A 136 7.02 -1.14 -6.44
C LEU A 136 5.95 -1.14 -7.54
N GLY A 137 5.55 0.05 -7.96
CA GLY A 137 4.61 0.31 -9.04
C GLY A 137 3.16 0.45 -8.60
N ARG A 138 2.85 0.10 -7.35
CA ARG A 138 1.53 0.40 -6.77
C ARG A 138 1.33 1.89 -6.53
N GLU A 139 2.40 2.68 -6.42
CA GLU A 139 2.32 4.15 -6.34
C GLU A 139 1.75 4.81 -7.60
N TRP A 140 1.87 4.17 -8.76
CA TRP A 140 1.44 4.73 -10.05
C TRP A 140 0.06 4.24 -10.48
N MET A 141 -0.48 3.20 -9.83
CA MET A 141 -1.81 2.68 -10.14
C MET A 141 -2.91 3.45 -9.39
N PRO A 142 -3.99 3.86 -10.08
CA PRO A 142 -5.13 4.49 -9.41
C PRO A 142 -5.80 3.49 -8.44
N LYS A 143 -6.27 3.99 -7.29
CA LYS A 143 -6.88 3.17 -6.22
C LYS A 143 -8.03 2.29 -6.72
N SER A 144 -8.75 2.72 -7.77
CA SER A 144 -9.82 1.96 -8.43
C SER A 144 -9.31 0.69 -9.15
N ALA A 145 -8.09 0.72 -9.70
CA ALA A 145 -7.49 -0.43 -10.36
C ALA A 145 -6.88 -1.44 -9.38
N GLN A 146 -6.61 -1.04 -8.13
CA GLN A 146 -6.12 -1.94 -7.09
C GLN A 146 -7.22 -2.77 -6.41
N ALA A 147 -8.46 -2.30 -6.40
CA ALA A 147 -9.58 -2.97 -5.71
C ALA A 147 -10.31 -4.02 -6.59
N ALA A 148 -10.18 -3.91 -7.91
CA ALA A 148 -10.73 -4.91 -8.83
C ALA A 148 -9.75 -6.10 -8.91
N GLY A 149 -10.17 -7.24 -8.36
CA GLY A 149 -9.40 -8.48 -8.24
C GLY A 149 -8.64 -9.04 -9.47
N PRO A 150 -8.85 -8.63 -10.74
CA PRO A 150 -7.97 -9.05 -11.85
C PRO A 150 -6.59 -8.38 -11.88
N GLY A 151 -6.35 -7.32 -11.08
CA GLY A 151 -5.11 -6.53 -11.12
C GLY A 151 -3.86 -7.22 -10.56
N GLU A 152 -3.98 -8.44 -10.00
CA GLU A 152 -2.87 -9.09 -9.31
C GLU A 152 -1.74 -9.53 -10.27
N THR A 153 -2.07 -9.95 -11.48
CA THR A 153 -1.08 -10.31 -12.53
C THR A 153 -0.43 -9.09 -13.14
N ALA A 154 -1.21 -8.05 -13.44
CA ALA A 154 -0.69 -6.76 -13.92
C ALA A 154 0.24 -6.10 -12.88
N SER A 155 -0.09 -6.19 -11.59
CA SER A 155 0.77 -5.67 -10.52
C SER A 155 2.06 -6.47 -10.33
N LYS A 156 2.06 -7.78 -10.66
CA LYS A 156 3.26 -8.63 -10.58
C LYS A 156 4.22 -8.33 -11.73
N THR A 157 3.74 -8.14 -12.95
CA THR A 157 4.59 -7.81 -14.11
C THR A 157 5.17 -6.40 -14.01
N ILE A 158 4.36 -5.41 -13.59
CA ILE A 158 4.85 -4.04 -13.34
C ILE A 158 5.92 -4.04 -12.25
N GLY A 159 5.69 -4.76 -11.15
CA GLY A 159 6.67 -4.84 -10.06
C GLY A 159 7.99 -5.49 -10.45
N ILE A 160 8.00 -6.45 -11.39
CA ILE A 160 9.24 -7.06 -11.90
C ILE A 160 9.97 -6.11 -12.84
N GLY A 161 9.24 -5.43 -13.74
CA GLY A 161 9.81 -4.44 -14.65
C GLY A 161 10.53 -3.31 -13.90
N GLU A 162 9.98 -2.87 -12.78
CA GLU A 162 10.62 -1.83 -11.96
C GLU A 162 11.89 -2.31 -11.25
N VAL A 163 11.95 -3.56 -10.78
CA VAL A 163 13.18 -4.11 -10.18
C VAL A 163 14.29 -4.22 -11.24
N ILE A 164 13.93 -4.64 -12.45
CA ILE A 164 14.88 -4.69 -13.57
C ILE A 164 15.35 -3.27 -13.93
N ALA A 165 14.43 -2.31 -14.03
CA ALA A 165 14.78 -0.92 -14.30
C ALA A 165 15.69 -0.32 -13.22
N LEU A 166 15.44 -0.63 -11.95
CA LEU A 166 16.31 -0.25 -10.83
C LEU A 166 17.69 -0.86 -10.93
N PHE A 167 17.79 -2.13 -11.30
CA PHE A 167 19.09 -2.79 -11.52
C PHE A 167 19.91 -2.09 -12.62
N PHE A 168 19.27 -1.72 -13.73
CA PHE A 168 19.94 -0.95 -14.79
C PHE A 168 20.33 0.45 -14.32
N LEU A 169 19.47 1.12 -13.55
CA LEU A 169 19.75 2.43 -12.97
C LEU A 169 20.95 2.38 -12.01
N ASP A 170 21.05 1.35 -11.18
CA ASP A 170 22.20 1.08 -10.31
C ASP A 170 23.47 0.87 -11.12
N LEU A 171 23.41 0.08 -12.21
CA LEU A 171 24.56 -0.15 -13.07
C LEU A 171 25.08 1.15 -13.69
N ILE A 172 24.17 2.02 -14.15
CA ILE A 172 24.51 3.35 -14.66
C ILE A 172 25.15 4.20 -13.54
N ALA A 173 24.60 4.18 -12.33
CA ALA A 173 25.16 4.91 -11.19
C ALA A 173 26.59 4.44 -10.87
N TRP A 174 26.85 3.12 -10.90
CA TRP A 174 28.20 2.57 -10.73
C TRP A 174 29.17 3.04 -11.81
N VAL A 175 28.74 3.11 -13.07
CA VAL A 175 29.56 3.65 -14.18
C VAL A 175 29.96 5.10 -13.91
N PHE A 176 29.03 5.95 -13.45
CA PHE A 176 29.35 7.33 -13.09
C PHE A 176 30.33 7.43 -11.92
N ILE A 177 30.15 6.60 -10.89
CA ILE A 177 31.05 6.56 -9.73
C ILE A 177 32.47 6.17 -10.17
N PHE A 178 32.62 5.08 -10.92
CA PHE A 178 33.94 4.64 -11.39
C PHE A 178 34.59 5.64 -12.35
N SER A 179 33.79 6.29 -13.21
CA SER A 179 34.28 7.36 -14.09
C SER A 179 34.83 8.55 -13.29
N ALA A 180 34.13 8.98 -12.24
CA ALA A 180 34.61 10.05 -11.37
C ALA A 180 35.92 9.66 -10.64
N PHE A 181 36.02 8.44 -10.13
CA PHE A 181 37.27 7.95 -9.52
C PHE A 181 38.42 7.88 -10.51
N ALA A 182 38.18 7.38 -11.73
CA ALA A 182 39.18 7.33 -12.78
C ALA A 182 39.70 8.73 -13.15
N LEU A 183 38.81 9.73 -13.19
CA LEU A 183 39.17 11.12 -13.44
C LEU A 183 40.08 11.67 -12.32
N VAL A 184 39.74 11.40 -11.05
CA VAL A 184 40.59 11.80 -9.91
C VAL A 184 41.98 11.19 -10.00
N VAL A 185 42.07 9.87 -10.27
CA VAL A 185 43.36 9.18 -10.43
C VAL A 185 44.17 9.81 -11.57
N MET A 186 43.55 10.04 -12.73
CA MET A 186 44.20 10.70 -13.86
C MET A 186 44.75 12.10 -13.52
N ILE A 187 44.03 12.90 -12.73
CA ILE A 187 44.52 14.21 -12.27
C ILE A 187 45.72 14.06 -11.35
N VAL A 188 45.67 13.13 -10.39
CA VAL A 188 46.77 12.91 -9.44
C VAL A 188 48.03 12.45 -10.17
N ASP A 189 47.88 11.54 -11.13
CA ASP A 189 48.99 11.06 -11.96
C ASP A 189 49.59 12.20 -12.79
N PHE A 190 48.75 13.06 -13.38
CA PHE A 190 49.19 14.23 -14.13
C PHE A 190 49.95 15.25 -13.27
N LEU A 191 49.52 15.47 -12.02
CA LEU A 191 50.21 16.37 -11.09
C LEU A 191 51.52 15.79 -10.52
N SER A 192 51.69 14.48 -10.61
CA SER A 192 52.87 13.78 -10.11
C SER A 192 53.96 13.59 -11.18
N ALA A 193 53.63 13.85 -12.45
CA ALA A 193 54.53 13.81 -13.60
C ALA A 193 55.24 15.16 -13.80
#